data_AF-R0GZ48-F1
#
_entry.id   AF-R0GZ48-F1
#
_cell.length_a   1.000
_cell.length_b   1.000
_cell.length_c   1.000
_cell.angle_alpha   90.00
_cell.angle_beta   90.00
_cell.angle_gamma   90.00
#
_symmetry.space_group_name_H-M   'P 1'
#
loop_
_entity.id
_entity.type
_entity.pdbx_description
1 polymer ?
#
loop_
_entity_poly.entity_id
_entity_poly.type
_entity_poly.pdbx_seq_one_letter_code
_entity_poly.pdbx_strand_id
1 'polypeptide(L)'
;KNGIYTKLCELSVLCDVNVAFLEYTGPGKPSTFGSPSFHAVIQELCKLYNNMMDGARAEEAKATEAAASVGPLPEDAWWKVPLEEVKDQEEMKQLLERFEGLYEKLCYGLAARSERNDTAENDK
;
A
#
# COMPACT_ATOMS: atom_id res chain seq x y z
N LYS A 1 39.69 7.71 -3.15
CA LYS A 1 38.52 7.90 -2.26
C LYS A 1 37.25 8.38 -2.98
N ASN A 2 37.22 8.52 -4.32
CA ASN A 2 36.07 9.12 -5.02
C ASN A 2 35.34 8.18 -5.99
N GLY A 3 35.67 6.88 -6.02
CA GLY A 3 35.10 5.94 -6.98
C GLY A 3 33.57 5.81 -6.91
N ILE A 4 33.00 5.93 -5.71
CA ILE A 4 31.54 5.87 -5.51
C ILE A 4 30.83 7.06 -6.19
N TYR A 5 31.35 8.27 -6.03
CA TYR A 5 30.79 9.47 -6.66
C TYR A 5 30.86 9.39 -8.19
N THR A 6 31.95 8.85 -8.75
CA THR A 6 32.07 8.59 -10.18
C THR A 6 31.00 7.61 -10.67
N LYS A 7 30.78 6.50 -9.95
CA LYS A 7 29.76 5.52 -10.31
C LYS A 7 28.35 6.09 -10.23
N LEU A 8 28.07 6.94 -9.25
CA LEU A 8 26.78 7.62 -9.12
C LEU A 8 26.54 8.65 -10.24
N CYS A 9 27.58 9.39 -10.65
CA CYS A 9 27.52 10.25 -11.84
C CYS A 9 27.26 9.44 -13.12
N GLU A 10 28.04 8.37 -13.34
CA GLU A 10 27.88 7.48 -14.50
C GLU A 10 26.46 6.92 -14.55
N LEU A 11 25.93 6.44 -13.42
CA LEU A 11 24.56 5.91 -13.34
C LEU A 11 23.51 6.97 -13.69
N SER A 12 23.63 8.18 -13.10
CA SER A 12 22.69 9.26 -13.36
C SER A 12 22.67 9.64 -14.85
N VAL A 13 23.84 9.76 -15.48
CA VAL A 13 23.95 10.16 -16.89
C VAL A 13 23.55 9.04 -17.85
N LEU A 14 24.02 7.81 -17.61
CA LEU A 14 23.77 6.68 -18.52
C LEU A 14 22.33 6.18 -18.49
N CYS A 15 21.67 6.27 -17.33
CA CYS A 15 20.28 5.82 -17.17
C CYS A 15 19.27 6.96 -17.17
N ASP A 16 19.72 8.21 -17.28
CA ASP A 16 18.87 9.41 -17.16
C ASP A 16 18.00 9.41 -15.89
N VAL A 17 18.64 9.08 -14.76
CA VAL A 17 17.97 8.98 -13.46
C VAL A 17 18.47 10.05 -12.49
N ASN A 18 17.53 10.55 -11.68
CA ASN A 18 17.83 11.39 -10.54
C ASN A 18 18.45 10.55 -9.43
N VAL A 19 19.62 10.98 -8.94
CA VAL A 19 20.35 10.26 -7.88
C VAL A 19 20.60 11.21 -6.72
N ALA A 20 20.36 10.74 -5.50
CA ALA A 20 20.79 11.40 -4.27
C ALA A 20 21.51 10.37 -3.39
N PHE A 21 22.65 10.76 -2.83
CA PHE A 21 23.48 9.91 -1.98
C PHE A 21 23.96 10.70 -0.77
N LEU A 22 23.87 10.09 0.40
CA LEU A 22 24.22 10.66 1.70
C LEU A 22 25.12 9.68 2.44
N GLU A 23 26.32 10.13 2.83
CA GLU A 23 27.30 9.30 3.53
C GLU A 23 27.67 9.92 4.89
N TYR A 24 27.57 9.11 5.94
CA TYR A 24 28.11 9.43 7.27
C TYR A 24 29.36 8.60 7.52
N THR A 25 30.51 9.26 7.57
CA THR A 25 31.81 8.60 7.80
C THR A 25 32.34 8.86 9.22
N GLY A 26 31.54 9.46 10.11
CA GLY A 26 31.90 9.76 11.51
C GLY A 26 30.98 10.82 12.13
N PRO A 27 31.26 11.26 13.38
CA PRO A 27 30.54 12.36 14.00
C PRO A 27 30.85 13.66 13.24
N GLY A 28 29.85 14.19 12.53
CA GLY A 28 30.02 15.39 11.73
C GLY A 28 28.93 15.56 10.67
N LYS A 29 29.12 16.58 9.83
CA LYS A 29 28.22 16.85 8.71
C LYS A 29 28.38 15.73 7.66
N PRO A 30 27.28 15.12 7.19
CA PRO A 30 27.35 14.09 6.18
C PRO A 30 27.83 14.64 4.84
N SER A 31 28.50 13.79 4.05
CA SER A 31 28.82 14.07 2.66
C SER A 31 27.58 13.80 1.81
N THR A 32 27.31 14.69 0.86
CA THR A 32 26.14 14.57 -0.03
C THR A 32 26.58 14.62 -1.47
N PHE A 33 25.91 13.84 -2.31
CA PHE A 33 25.97 13.92 -3.75
C PHE A 33 24.54 13.91 -4.28
N GLY A 34 24.29 14.68 -5.33
CA GLY A 34 23.07 14.48 -6.09
C GLY A 34 23.15 15.07 -7.48
N SER A 35 22.39 14.45 -8.38
CA SER A 35 22.25 14.84 -9.78
C SER A 35 20.75 14.92 -10.07
N PRO A 36 20.21 16.09 -10.43
CA PRO A 36 20.90 17.36 -10.72
C PRO A 36 21.43 18.12 -9.48
N SER A 37 20.83 17.94 -8.30
CA SER A 37 21.40 18.34 -7.01
C SER A 37 20.77 17.53 -5.88
N PHE A 38 21.48 17.35 -4.77
CA PHE A 38 20.94 16.59 -3.63
C PHE A 38 19.60 17.18 -3.13
N HIS A 39 19.54 18.51 -2.96
CA HIS A 39 18.34 19.17 -2.45
C HIS A 39 17.14 19.00 -3.38
N ALA A 40 17.33 19.15 -4.71
CA ALA A 40 16.25 19.01 -5.67
C ALA A 40 15.65 17.60 -5.67
N VAL A 41 16.50 16.57 -5.62
CA VAL A 41 16.05 15.17 -5.60
C VAL A 41 15.30 14.85 -4.30
N ILE A 42 15.81 15.32 -3.15
CA ILE A 42 15.12 15.12 -1.86
C ILE A 42 13.79 15.88 -1.81
N GLN A 43 13.73 17.11 -2.34
CA GLN A 43 12.49 17.87 -2.38
C GLN A 43 11.41 17.16 -3.19
N GLU A 44 11.74 16.62 -4.36
CA GLU A 44 10.80 15.84 -5.17
C GLU A 44 10.36 14.56 -4.46
N LEU A 45 11.30 13.84 -3.82
CA LEU A 45 10.97 12.66 -3.02
C LEU A 45 9.98 12.99 -1.90
N CYS A 46 10.22 14.08 -1.17
CA CYS A 46 9.31 14.55 -0.12
C CYS A 46 7.92 14.90 -0.64
N LYS A 47 7.83 15.55 -1.82
CA LYS A 47 6.53 15.85 -2.45
C LYS A 47 5.78 14.57 -2.80
N LEU A 48 6.43 13.62 -3.44
CA LEU A 48 5.81 12.34 -3.82
C LEU A 48 5.31 11.59 -2.59
N TYR A 49 6.12 11.54 -1.54
CA TYR A 49 5.73 10.91 -0.27
C TYR A 49 4.53 11.61 0.38
N ASN A 50 4.55 12.94 0.47
CA ASN A 50 3.45 13.69 1.07
C ASN A 50 2.15 13.49 0.30
N ASN A 51 2.19 13.55 -1.03
CA ASN A 51 1.02 13.30 -1.87
C ASN A 51 0.46 11.89 -1.68
N MET A 52 1.33 10.87 -1.59
CA MET A 52 0.92 9.50 -1.30
C MET A 52 0.25 9.39 0.07
N MET A 53 0.84 9.99 1.10
CA MET A 53 0.29 9.99 2.45
C MET A 53 -1.03 10.74 2.55
N ASP A 54 -1.18 11.86 1.84
CA ASP A 54 -2.44 12.60 1.73
C ASP A 54 -3.51 11.76 1.03
N GLY A 55 -3.15 11.06 -0.04
CA GLY A 55 -4.03 10.12 -0.73
C GLY A 55 -4.51 8.98 0.17
N ALA A 56 -3.60 8.36 0.94
CA ALA A 56 -3.94 7.31 1.88
C ALA A 56 -4.91 7.79 2.97
N ARG A 57 -4.65 8.97 3.56
CA ARG A 57 -5.56 9.58 4.54
C ARG A 57 -6.91 9.93 3.94
N ALA A 58 -6.94 10.43 2.71
CA ALA A 58 -8.19 10.75 2.02
C ALA A 58 -9.02 9.49 1.75
N GLU A 59 -8.38 8.38 1.38
CA GLU A 59 -9.07 7.10 1.19
C GLU A 59 -9.60 6.54 2.52
N GLU A 60 -8.81 6.63 3.59
CA GLU A 60 -9.24 6.25 4.94
C GLU A 60 -10.44 7.11 5.41
N ALA A 61 -10.40 8.42 5.16
CA ALA A 61 -11.50 9.32 5.48
C ALA A 61 -12.77 8.96 4.69
N LYS A 62 -12.64 8.62 3.40
CA LYS A 62 -13.77 8.13 2.59
C LYS A 62 -14.29 6.79 3.09
N ALA A 63 -13.42 5.88 3.52
CA ALA A 63 -13.82 4.59 4.06
C ALA A 63 -14.57 4.75 5.39
N THR A 64 -14.15 5.68 6.25
CA THR A 64 -14.84 5.98 7.52
C THR A 64 -16.17 6.70 7.29
N GLU A 65 -16.23 7.65 6.35
CA GLU A 65 -17.49 8.30 5.94
C GLU A 65 -18.47 7.30 5.30
N ALA A 66 -17.98 6.44 4.41
CA ALA A 66 -18.77 5.37 3.82
C ALA A 66 -19.29 4.40 4.90
N ALA A 67 -18.43 4.00 5.85
CA ALA A 67 -18.84 3.15 6.98
C ALA A 67 -19.87 3.83 7.90
N ALA A 68 -19.80 5.15 8.09
CA ALA A 68 -20.78 5.92 8.86
C ALA A 68 -22.12 6.09 8.11
N SER A 69 -22.11 6.07 6.77
CA SER A 69 -23.31 6.16 5.93
C SER A 69 -24.05 4.83 5.76
N VAL A 70 -23.38 3.71 6.02
CA VAL A 70 -24.03 2.40 6.13
C VAL A 70 -24.85 2.41 7.42
N GLY A 71 -26.15 2.13 7.32
CA GLY A 71 -27.04 2.03 8.47
C GLY A 71 -26.55 1.02 9.52
N PRO A 72 -27.25 0.88 10.67
CA PRO A 72 -26.85 -0.03 11.74
C PRO A 72 -26.43 -1.37 11.17
N LEU A 73 -25.16 -1.72 11.40
CA LEU A 73 -24.60 -2.96 10.89
C LEU A 73 -25.48 -4.11 11.38
N PRO A 74 -25.78 -5.12 10.55
CA PRO A 74 -26.54 -6.28 11.00
C PRO A 74 -25.89 -6.81 12.28
N GLU A 75 -26.71 -7.20 13.26
CA GLU A 75 -26.26 -7.73 14.56
C GLU A 75 -25.26 -8.90 14.40
N ASP A 76 -25.31 -9.56 13.24
CA ASP A 76 -24.48 -10.68 12.80
C ASP A 76 -23.14 -10.29 12.14
N ALA A 77 -22.67 -9.04 12.23
CA ALA A 77 -21.41 -8.58 11.61
C ALA A 77 -20.14 -9.04 12.36
N TRP A 78 -20.04 -10.33 12.66
CA TRP A 78 -18.97 -10.97 13.43
C TRP A 78 -17.56 -10.76 12.83
N TRP A 79 -17.44 -10.46 11.54
CA TRP A 79 -16.18 -10.17 10.85
C TRP A 79 -15.63 -8.75 11.11
N LYS A 80 -16.32 -7.94 11.93
CA LYS A 80 -15.87 -6.60 12.37
C LYS A 80 -15.41 -6.56 13.81
N VAL A 81 -15.45 -7.68 14.54
CA VAL A 81 -14.93 -7.76 15.91
C VAL A 81 -13.42 -7.49 15.87
N PRO A 82 -12.91 -6.48 16.61
CA PRO A 82 -11.48 -6.22 16.72
C PRO A 82 -10.75 -7.49 17.17
N LEU A 83 -9.63 -7.80 16.52
CA LEU A 83 -8.83 -8.99 16.84
C LEU A 83 -8.30 -8.96 18.28
N GLU A 84 -8.21 -7.77 18.86
CA GLU A 84 -7.83 -7.49 20.24
C GLU A 84 -8.90 -7.94 21.26
N GLU A 85 -10.16 -8.12 20.84
CA GLU A 85 -11.26 -8.58 21.69
C GLU A 85 -11.34 -10.11 21.77
N VAL A 86 -10.75 -10.83 20.81
CA VAL A 86 -10.72 -12.29 20.77
C VAL A 86 -9.56 -12.81 21.63
N LYS A 87 -9.85 -13.06 22.91
CA LYS A 87 -8.85 -13.49 23.90
C LYS A 87 -8.61 -15.00 23.89
N ASP A 88 -9.55 -15.77 23.35
CA ASP A 88 -9.54 -17.22 23.36
C ASP A 88 -9.00 -17.80 22.04
N GLN A 89 -8.03 -18.71 22.15
CA GLN A 89 -7.36 -19.31 20.99
C GLN A 89 -8.31 -20.13 20.12
N GLU A 90 -9.29 -20.79 20.74
CA GLU A 90 -10.33 -21.56 20.07
C GLU A 90 -11.32 -20.66 19.32
N GLU A 91 -11.69 -19.51 19.90
CA GLU A 91 -12.51 -18.51 19.22
C GLU A 91 -11.79 -17.91 18.01
N MET A 92 -10.48 -17.66 18.13
CA MET A 92 -9.66 -17.21 17.00
C MET A 92 -9.60 -18.25 15.88
N LYS A 93 -9.55 -19.54 16.21
CA LYS A 93 -9.58 -20.62 15.22
C LYS A 93 -10.94 -20.70 14.52
N GLN A 94 -12.03 -20.61 15.27
CA GLN A 94 -13.39 -20.58 14.71
C GLN A 94 -13.61 -19.35 13.83
N LEU A 95 -13.07 -18.19 14.23
CA LEU A 95 -13.11 -16.97 13.44
C LEU A 95 -12.39 -17.15 12.09
N LEU A 96 -11.21 -17.75 12.09
CA LEU A 96 -10.43 -18.04 10.87
C LEU A 96 -11.17 -19.00 9.93
N GLU A 97 -11.74 -20.08 10.44
CA GLU A 97 -12.52 -21.04 9.65
C GLU A 97 -13.74 -20.37 9.01
N ARG A 98 -14.41 -19.48 9.76
CA ARG A 98 -15.55 -18.71 9.27
C ARG A 98 -15.13 -17.69 8.20
N PHE A 99 -13.95 -17.09 8.30
CA PHE A 99 -13.36 -16.23 7.27
C PHE A 99 -12.99 -17.00 6.00
N GLU A 100 -12.41 -18.20 6.14
CA GLU A 100 -12.06 -19.07 5.01
C GLU A 100 -13.32 -19.45 4.22
N GLY A 101 -14.40 -19.84 4.91
CA GLY A 101 -15.68 -20.13 4.27
C GLY A 101 -16.33 -18.92 3.59
N LEU A 102 -16.11 -17.69 4.10
CA LEU A 102 -16.53 -16.46 3.41
C LEU A 102 -15.73 -16.24 2.13
N TYR A 103 -14.40 -16.42 2.19
CA TYR A 103 -13.52 -16.26 1.04
C TYR A 103 -13.89 -17.23 -0.09
N GLU A 104 -14.09 -18.51 0.23
CA GLU A 104 -14.53 -19.51 -0.75
C GLU A 104 -15.84 -19.08 -1.44
N LYS A 105 -16.86 -18.69 -0.66
CA LYS A 105 -18.15 -18.25 -1.21
C LYS A 105 -18.01 -17.05 -2.15
N LEU A 106 -17.13 -16.10 -1.82
CA LEU A 106 -16.84 -14.95 -2.68
C LEU A 106 -16.14 -15.39 -3.97
N CYS A 107 -15.16 -16.27 -3.88
CA CYS A 107 -14.48 -16.83 -5.05
C CYS A 107 -15.47 -17.58 -5.96
N TYR A 108 -16.32 -18.45 -5.41
CA TYR A 108 -17.38 -19.12 -6.16
C TYR A 108 -18.36 -18.12 -6.79
N GLY A 109 -18.79 -17.10 -6.02
CA GLY A 109 -19.70 -16.08 -6.51
C GLY A 109 -19.12 -15.21 -7.63
N LEU A 110 -17.84 -14.87 -7.56
CA LEU A 110 -17.11 -14.14 -8.60
C LEU A 110 -16.93 -15.00 -9.86
N ALA A 111 -16.57 -16.28 -9.71
CA ALA A 111 -16.47 -17.22 -10.83
C ALA A 111 -17.82 -17.38 -11.55
N ALA A 112 -18.90 -17.62 -10.81
CA ALA A 112 -20.25 -17.73 -11.36
C ALA A 112 -20.77 -16.42 -11.98
N ARG A 113 -20.23 -15.26 -11.58
CA ARG A 113 -20.55 -13.98 -12.21
C ARG A 113 -19.77 -13.77 -13.51
N SER A 114 -18.52 -14.23 -13.58
CA SER A 114 -17.72 -14.21 -14.81
C SER A 114 -18.40 -15.02 -15.91
N GLU A 115 -18.77 -16.28 -15.62
CA GLU A 115 -19.39 -17.19 -16.59
C GLU A 115 -20.73 -16.67 -17.15
N ARG A 116 -21.51 -15.97 -16.32
CA ARG A 116 -22.76 -15.31 -16.74
C ARG A 116 -22.53 -14.10 -17.64
N ASN A 117 -21.41 -13.40 -17.46
CA ASN A 117 -21.06 -12.28 -18.32
C ASN A 117 -20.54 -12.78 -19.68
N ASP A 118 -19.73 -13.87 -19.68
CA ASP A 118 -19.17 -14.48 -20.90
C ASP A 118 -20.26 -15.09 -21.80
N THR A 119 -21.32 -15.63 -21.22
CA THR A 119 -22.48 -16.17 -21.97
C THR A 119 -23.38 -15.07 -22.53
N ALA A 120 -23.50 -13.92 -21.86
CA ALA A 120 -24.30 -12.80 -22.35
C ALA A 120 -23.62 -12.01 -23.49
N GLU A 121 -22.29 -12.09 -23.61
CA GLU A 121 -21.52 -11.42 -24.66
C GLU A 121 -21.45 -12.23 -25.97
N ASN A 122 -21.59 -13.56 -25.90
CA ASN A 122 -21.60 -14.47 -27.07
C ASN A 122 -22.96 -14.58 -27.79
N ASP A 123 -24.04 -14.05 -27.21
CA ASP A 123 -25.40 -14.07 -27.77
C ASP A 123 -25.78 -12.76 -28.50
N LYS A 124 -24.77 -11.95 -28.90
CA LYS A 124 -24.92 -10.65 -29.57
C LYS A 124 -24.19 -10.61 -30.90
#